data_AF-A0A9D4SR77-F1
#
_entry.id   AF-A0A9D4SR77-F1
#
_cell.length_a   1.000
_cell.length_b   1.000
_cell.length_c   1.000
_cell.angle_alpha   90.00
_cell.angle_beta   90.00
_cell.angle_gamma   90.00
#
_symmetry.space_group_name_H-M   'P 1'
#
loop_
_entity.id
_entity.type
_entity.pdbx_description
1 polymer ?
#
loop_
_entity_poly.entity_id
_entity_poly.type
_entity_poly.pdbx_seq_one_letter_code
_entity_poly.pdbx_strand_id
1 'polypeptide(L)'
;MQRRLCEVDGTSQWNAWFVHFRYFYSGRLDVANVHQAACTHTAAAKYLVPKLEERCLSFVKSHMKLDDVCPFLDYVLTMGEEKLLDRASALISQDSLGVISSSKFPSSTEFTVIFILSHATNLPEVSVVNAVYKWAHNQALLRGTASGQQPDVRPFMVPLFPELRFLALTSKEFVEGPLAWRIFTTAEALAILSNIVKEGSMVMPKESEGSCAHY
;
A
#
# COMPACT_ATOMS: atom_id res chain seq x y z
N MET A 1 0.35 21.92 -1.99
CA MET A 1 -0.30 20.59 -1.87
C MET A 1 -0.19 19.96 -0.46
N GLN A 2 0.00 20.75 0.62
CA GLN A 2 0.01 20.23 2.01
C GLN A 2 -1.36 20.26 2.72
N ARG A 3 -2.42 20.79 2.08
CA ARG A 3 -3.72 20.98 2.74
C ARG A 3 -4.59 19.73 2.88
N ARG A 4 -4.21 18.60 2.27
CA ARG A 4 -4.97 17.33 2.41
C ARG A 4 -4.44 16.40 3.50
N LEU A 5 -3.44 16.83 4.27
CA LEU A 5 -2.71 15.98 5.23
C LEU A 5 -3.33 15.90 6.63
N CYS A 6 -4.40 16.66 6.92
CA CYS A 6 -4.88 16.83 8.29
C CYS A 6 -6.36 16.44 8.52
N GLU A 7 -7.06 15.88 7.55
CA GLU A 7 -8.53 15.67 7.65
C GLU A 7 -8.97 14.24 7.98
N VAL A 8 -8.05 13.29 8.18
CA VAL A 8 -8.45 11.88 8.38
C VAL A 8 -8.81 11.58 9.84
N ASP A 9 -8.46 12.41 10.82
CA ASP A 9 -9.08 12.38 12.16
C ASP A 9 -8.59 13.57 12.99
N GLY A 10 -9.44 14.60 13.15
CA GLY A 10 -9.11 15.76 13.99
C GLY A 10 -8.77 15.37 15.42
N THR A 11 -9.49 14.39 15.99
CA THR A 11 -9.32 13.88 17.36
C THR A 11 -7.95 13.24 17.61
N SER A 12 -7.47 12.44 16.65
CA SER A 12 -6.18 11.75 16.74
C SER A 12 -5.00 12.73 16.75
N GLN A 13 -5.10 13.83 15.99
CA GLN A 13 -4.08 14.88 16.00
C GLN A 13 -4.08 15.65 17.32
N TRP A 14 -5.23 16.14 17.79
CA TRP A 14 -5.31 16.86 19.08
C TRP A 14 -4.69 16.05 20.23
N ASN A 15 -4.95 14.74 20.26
CA ASN A 15 -4.37 13.84 21.24
C ASN A 15 -2.84 13.70 21.10
N ALA A 16 -2.30 13.69 19.89
CA ALA A 16 -0.86 13.62 19.67
C ALA A 16 -0.14 14.91 20.11
N TRP A 17 -0.73 16.07 19.84
CA TRP A 17 -0.25 17.37 20.33
C TRP A 17 -0.30 17.46 21.86
N PHE A 18 -1.40 17.00 22.46
CA PHE A 18 -1.54 16.97 23.91
C PHE A 18 -0.48 16.08 24.57
N VAL A 19 -0.20 14.90 24.01
CA VAL A 19 0.87 14.01 24.49
C VAL A 19 2.24 14.66 24.35
N HIS A 20 2.51 15.36 23.25
CA HIS A 20 3.77 16.08 23.05
C HIS A 20 3.95 17.20 24.10
N PHE A 21 2.94 18.02 24.36
CA PHE A 21 3.01 19.04 25.40
C PHE A 21 3.13 18.42 26.81
N ARG A 22 2.34 17.39 27.10
CA ARG A 22 2.43 16.66 28.38
C ARG A 22 3.81 16.05 28.59
N TYR A 23 4.51 15.64 27.54
CA TYR A 23 5.90 15.18 27.64
C TYR A 23 6.86 16.28 28.12
N PHE A 24 6.73 17.53 27.65
CA PHE A 24 7.56 18.64 28.15
C PHE A 24 7.41 18.86 29.66
N TYR A 25 6.18 18.71 30.18
CA TYR A 25 5.91 18.96 31.59
C TYR A 25 6.15 17.74 32.49
N SER A 26 5.97 16.52 31.99
CA SER A 26 6.03 15.29 32.80
C SER A 26 7.22 14.37 32.50
N GLY A 27 7.89 14.54 31.35
CA GLY A 27 8.95 13.66 30.88
C GLY A 27 8.51 12.23 30.55
N ARG A 28 7.20 11.93 30.55
CA ARG A 28 6.64 10.59 30.32
C ARG A 28 5.91 10.52 28.98
N LEU A 29 6.12 9.43 28.24
CA LEU A 29 5.37 9.14 27.02
C LEU A 29 4.13 8.34 27.40
N ASP A 30 2.96 8.88 27.08
CA ASP A 30 1.66 8.29 27.39
C ASP A 30 0.87 8.14 26.08
N VAL A 31 1.11 7.03 25.39
CA VAL A 31 0.52 6.71 24.08
C VAL A 31 -0.29 5.43 24.20
N ALA A 32 -1.53 5.45 23.74
CA ALA A 32 -2.41 4.29 23.79
C ALA A 32 -2.30 3.43 22.53
N ASN A 33 -2.08 4.06 21.37
CA ASN A 33 -2.16 3.43 20.06
C ASN A 33 -0.88 3.65 19.23
N VAL A 34 -0.58 2.72 18.32
CA VAL A 34 0.55 2.82 17.38
C VAL A 34 0.41 4.06 16.48
N HIS A 35 -0.79 4.35 15.99
CA HIS A 35 -1.06 5.56 15.21
C HIS A 35 -0.80 6.85 16.00
N GLN A 36 -1.16 6.88 17.28
CA GLN A 36 -0.88 8.03 18.15
C GLN A 36 0.63 8.19 18.37
N ALA A 37 1.36 7.10 18.57
CA ALA A 37 2.82 7.12 18.68
C ALA A 37 3.49 7.64 17.38
N ALA A 38 2.99 7.26 16.21
CA ALA A 38 3.45 7.78 14.92
C ALA A 38 3.19 9.30 14.80
N CYS A 39 1.99 9.74 15.16
CA CYS A 39 1.64 11.17 15.16
C CYS A 39 2.52 11.98 16.12
N THR A 40 2.77 11.46 17.32
CA THR A 40 3.64 12.09 18.31
C THR A 40 5.10 12.08 17.85
N HIS A 41 5.56 11.06 17.14
CA HIS A 41 6.89 11.04 16.51
C HIS A 41 7.04 12.18 15.51
N THR A 42 6.10 12.34 14.58
CA THR A 42 6.14 13.43 13.58
C THR A 42 6.11 14.80 14.25
N ALA A 43 5.32 14.97 15.31
CA ALA A 43 5.34 16.20 16.11
C ALA A 43 6.71 16.40 16.79
N ALA A 44 7.27 15.36 17.40
CA ALA A 44 8.58 15.42 18.04
C ALA A 44 9.71 15.78 17.05
N ALA A 45 9.67 15.22 15.84
CA ALA A 45 10.60 15.55 14.76
C ALA A 45 10.46 17.03 14.35
N LYS A 46 9.23 17.52 14.19
CA LYS A 46 8.95 18.94 13.87
C LYS A 46 9.47 19.91 14.93
N TYR A 47 9.42 19.54 16.21
CA TYR A 47 9.90 20.36 17.33
C TYR A 47 11.32 20.00 17.79
N LEU A 48 12.04 19.16 17.05
CA LEU A 48 13.44 18.79 17.30
C LEU A 48 13.68 18.23 18.72
N VAL A 49 12.80 17.33 19.17
CA VAL A 49 12.92 16.66 20.48
C VAL A 49 13.36 15.20 20.29
N PRO A 50 14.67 14.93 20.14
CA PRO A 50 15.19 13.60 19.73
C PRO A 50 14.89 12.50 20.74
N LYS A 51 14.88 12.83 22.04
CA LYS A 51 14.58 11.87 23.11
C LYS A 51 13.14 11.37 23.07
N LEU A 52 12.22 12.19 22.56
CA LEU A 52 10.82 11.79 22.38
C LEU A 52 10.65 10.96 21.12
N GLU A 53 11.33 11.35 20.02
CA GLU A 53 11.39 10.59 18.76
C GLU A 53 11.83 9.14 19.00
N GLU A 54 12.95 8.94 19.69
CA GLU A 54 13.50 7.60 19.99
C GLU A 54 12.53 6.74 20.82
N ARG A 55 11.85 7.35 21.80
CA ARG A 55 10.86 6.65 22.63
C ARG A 55 9.63 6.25 21.83
N CYS A 56 9.11 7.12 20.96
CA CYS A 56 8.00 6.79 20.07
C CYS A 56 8.39 5.65 19.13
N LEU A 57 9.60 5.70 18.56
CA LEU A 57 10.11 4.66 17.67
C LEU A 57 10.27 3.31 18.38
N SER A 58 10.77 3.29 19.61
CA SER A 58 10.81 2.09 20.46
C SER A 58 9.42 1.55 20.78
N PHE A 59 8.44 2.42 20.99
CA PHE A 59 7.06 2.02 21.27
C PHE A 59 6.43 1.35 20.05
N VAL A 60 6.56 1.98 18.87
CA VAL A 60 6.08 1.40 17.60
C VAL A 60 6.73 0.04 17.35
N LYS A 61 8.06 -0.08 17.55
CA LYS A 61 8.76 -1.35 17.37
C LYS A 61 8.22 -2.50 18.23
N SER A 62 7.79 -2.21 19.45
CA SER A 62 7.32 -3.21 20.42
C SER A 62 5.82 -3.54 20.32
N HIS A 63 4.98 -2.60 19.88
CA HIS A 63 3.53 -2.73 19.93
C HIS A 63 2.84 -2.87 18.56
N MET A 64 3.60 -2.80 17.46
CA MET A 64 3.03 -2.90 16.11
C MET A 64 2.50 -4.31 15.81
N LYS A 65 1.20 -4.38 15.47
CA LYS A 65 0.49 -5.60 15.07
C LYS A 65 0.20 -5.59 13.57
N LEU A 66 -0.11 -6.75 13.00
CA LEU A 66 -0.40 -6.92 11.56
C LEU A 66 -1.56 -6.04 11.09
N ASP A 67 -2.64 -5.97 11.87
CA ASP A 67 -3.82 -5.14 11.54
C ASP A 67 -3.54 -3.63 11.53
N ASP A 68 -2.47 -3.20 12.19
CA ASP A 68 -2.09 -1.79 12.26
C ASP A 68 -1.09 -1.41 11.16
N VAL A 69 -0.54 -2.38 10.42
CA VAL A 69 0.49 -2.15 9.38
C VAL A 69 -0.07 -1.27 8.25
N CYS A 70 -1.24 -1.60 7.70
CA CYS A 70 -1.78 -0.88 6.53
C CYS A 70 -2.09 0.60 6.85
N PRO A 71 -2.88 0.93 7.90
CA PRO A 71 -3.15 2.32 8.25
C PRO A 71 -1.89 3.08 8.69
N PHE A 72 -0.93 2.40 9.32
CA PHE A 72 0.34 3.00 9.71
C PHE A 72 1.19 3.35 8.49
N LEU A 73 1.29 2.48 7.49
CA LEU A 73 2.03 2.75 6.26
C LEU A 73 1.40 3.90 5.46
N ASP A 74 0.07 3.93 5.37
CA ASP A 74 -0.65 5.05 4.76
C ASP A 74 -0.25 6.38 5.41
N TYR A 75 -0.15 6.42 6.73
CA TYR A 75 0.30 7.60 7.46
C TYR A 75 1.79 7.92 7.22
N VAL A 76 2.68 6.94 7.37
CA VAL A 76 4.13 7.16 7.31
C VAL A 76 4.59 7.55 5.91
N LEU A 77 4.06 6.92 4.86
CA LEU A 77 4.37 7.26 3.47
C LEU A 77 3.85 8.65 3.11
N THR A 78 2.71 9.04 3.67
CA THR A 78 2.13 10.38 3.51
C THR A 78 2.96 11.46 4.22
N MET A 79 3.56 11.14 5.37
CA MET A 79 4.41 12.05 6.14
C MET A 79 5.88 12.06 5.69
N GLY A 80 6.35 11.01 5.00
CA GLY A 80 7.74 10.88 4.54
C GLY A 80 8.74 10.49 5.63
N GLU A 81 8.30 9.78 6.68
CA GLU A 81 9.15 9.41 7.83
C GLU A 81 9.80 8.03 7.64
N GLU A 82 10.92 7.97 6.91
CA GLU A 82 11.57 6.70 6.53
C GLU A 82 11.99 5.82 7.73
N LYS A 83 12.36 6.43 8.86
CA LYS A 83 12.79 5.71 10.08
C LYS A 83 11.72 4.77 10.65
N LEU A 84 10.45 5.05 10.37
CA LEU A 84 9.32 4.24 10.82
C LEU A 84 9.01 3.09 9.85
N LEU A 85 9.51 3.15 8.62
CA LEU A 85 9.30 2.13 7.59
C LEU A 85 10.06 0.83 7.89
N ASP A 86 11.25 0.91 8.47
CA ASP A 86 12.10 -0.27 8.77
C ASP A 86 11.38 -1.35 9.57
N ARG A 87 10.54 -0.94 10.53
CA ARG A 87 9.77 -1.91 11.32
C ARG A 87 8.62 -2.50 10.52
N ALA A 88 7.93 -1.66 9.75
CA ALA A 88 6.81 -2.08 8.93
C ALA A 88 7.27 -3.07 7.84
N SER A 89 8.38 -2.79 7.16
CA SER A 89 8.97 -3.67 6.15
C SER A 89 9.43 -5.01 6.74
N ALA A 90 10.01 -5.00 7.96
CA ALA A 90 10.37 -6.22 8.67
C ALA A 90 9.14 -7.09 9.00
N LEU A 91 8.03 -6.48 9.41
CA LEU A 91 6.78 -7.22 9.66
C LEU A 91 6.15 -7.75 8.38
N ILE A 92 6.16 -6.97 7.29
CA ILE A 92 5.70 -7.42 5.97
C ILE A 92 6.52 -8.62 5.49
N SER A 93 7.84 -8.57 5.67
CA SER A 93 8.72 -9.67 5.25
C SER A 93 8.50 -10.93 6.09
N GLN A 94 8.06 -10.79 7.33
CA GLN A 94 7.82 -11.91 8.25
C GLN A 94 6.45 -12.57 8.01
N ASP A 95 5.39 -11.79 7.78
CA ASP A 95 4.04 -12.29 7.56
C ASP A 95 3.31 -11.51 6.44
N SER A 96 3.78 -11.73 5.23
CA SER A 96 3.24 -11.13 4.01
C SER A 96 1.82 -11.64 3.70
N LEU A 97 1.50 -12.90 4.03
CA LEU A 97 0.16 -13.47 3.83
C LEU A 97 -0.89 -12.80 4.73
N GLY A 98 -0.56 -12.58 6.00
CA GLY A 98 -1.44 -11.94 6.96
C GLY A 98 -1.77 -10.50 6.58
N VAL A 99 -0.78 -9.76 6.10
CA VAL A 99 -0.96 -8.36 5.66
C VAL A 99 -1.87 -8.28 4.43
N ILE A 100 -1.64 -9.12 3.43
CA ILE A 100 -2.43 -9.12 2.18
C ILE A 100 -3.86 -9.62 2.40
N SER A 101 -4.05 -10.56 3.34
CA SER A 101 -5.38 -11.09 3.69
C SER A 101 -6.16 -10.18 4.64
N SER A 102 -5.52 -9.13 5.18
CA SER A 102 -6.14 -8.24 6.14
C SER A 102 -7.33 -7.48 5.53
N SER A 103 -8.37 -7.24 6.34
CA SER A 103 -9.56 -6.51 5.93
C SER A 103 -9.29 -5.04 5.59
N LYS A 104 -8.14 -4.50 6.02
CA LYS A 104 -7.76 -3.10 5.84
C LYS A 104 -6.93 -2.88 4.57
N PHE A 105 -6.39 -3.93 3.95
CA PHE A 105 -5.63 -3.84 2.70
C PHE A 105 -6.43 -3.19 1.55
N PRO A 106 -7.72 -3.52 1.31
CA PRO A 106 -8.48 -2.91 0.21
C PRO A 106 -8.74 -1.40 0.38
N SER A 107 -8.70 -0.88 1.61
CA SER A 107 -8.92 0.53 1.92
C SER A 107 -7.65 1.40 1.84
N SER A 108 -6.48 0.80 1.66
CA SER A 108 -5.21 1.53 1.69
C SER A 108 -4.92 2.33 0.41
N THR A 109 -3.91 3.20 0.49
CA THR A 109 -3.48 4.07 -0.61
C THR A 109 -2.62 3.30 -1.62
N GLU A 110 -2.58 3.78 -2.87
CA GLU A 110 -1.75 3.23 -3.96
C GLU A 110 -0.27 3.08 -3.57
N PHE A 111 0.31 4.12 -2.96
CA PHE A 111 1.71 4.09 -2.48
C PHE A 111 1.97 2.98 -1.46
N THR A 112 1.00 2.72 -0.58
CA THR A 112 1.10 1.67 0.43
C THR A 112 1.06 0.29 -0.21
N VAL A 113 0.22 0.10 -1.23
CA VAL A 113 0.18 -1.16 -1.98
C VAL A 113 1.50 -1.41 -2.70
N ILE A 114 2.05 -0.42 -3.41
CA ILE A 114 3.38 -0.53 -4.06
C ILE A 114 4.46 -0.87 -3.03
N PHE A 115 4.44 -0.21 -1.87
CA PHE A 115 5.41 -0.49 -0.80
C PHE A 115 5.27 -1.91 -0.25
N ILE A 116 4.05 -2.40 -0.06
CA ILE A 116 3.81 -3.78 0.40
C ILE A 116 4.28 -4.77 -0.67
N LEU A 117 3.96 -4.55 -1.95
CA LEU A 117 4.34 -5.45 -3.05
C LEU A 117 5.87 -5.56 -3.21
N SER A 118 6.59 -4.44 -3.11
CA SER A 118 8.06 -4.44 -3.20
C SER A 118 8.74 -5.19 -2.04
N HIS A 119 8.12 -5.23 -0.86
CA HIS A 119 8.69 -5.87 0.34
C HIS A 119 8.08 -7.26 0.64
N ALA A 120 6.98 -7.63 -0.01
CA ALA A 120 6.34 -8.92 0.17
C ALA A 120 7.20 -10.02 -0.46
N THR A 121 7.80 -10.86 0.38
CA THR A 121 8.58 -12.02 -0.05
C THR A 121 7.82 -13.32 0.27
N ASN A 122 8.11 -14.38 -0.49
CA ASN A 122 7.63 -15.75 -0.27
C ASN A 122 6.11 -15.98 -0.37
N LEU A 123 5.44 -15.31 -1.30
CA LEU A 123 4.01 -15.49 -1.53
C LEU A 123 3.69 -16.17 -2.87
N PRO A 124 2.60 -16.97 -2.93
CA PRO A 124 2.05 -17.37 -4.20
C PRO A 124 1.52 -16.13 -4.92
N GLU A 125 2.02 -15.89 -6.13
CA GLU A 125 1.68 -14.71 -6.95
C GLU A 125 0.16 -14.62 -7.24
N VAL A 126 -0.54 -15.75 -7.22
CA VAL A 126 -2.01 -15.81 -7.31
C VAL A 126 -2.70 -15.00 -6.21
N SER A 127 -2.22 -15.14 -4.97
CA SER A 127 -2.78 -14.42 -3.82
C SER A 127 -2.50 -12.92 -3.90
N VAL A 128 -1.31 -12.55 -4.38
CA VAL A 128 -0.90 -11.17 -4.59
C VAL A 128 -1.79 -10.50 -5.65
N VAL A 129 -1.92 -11.14 -6.81
CA VAL A 129 -2.73 -10.65 -7.93
C VAL A 129 -4.21 -10.53 -7.55
N ASN A 130 -4.77 -11.50 -6.82
CA ASN A 130 -6.15 -11.43 -6.33
C ASN A 130 -6.35 -10.30 -5.32
N ALA A 131 -5.41 -10.10 -4.41
CA ALA A 131 -5.51 -9.01 -3.44
C ALA A 131 -5.40 -7.63 -4.08
N VAL A 132 -4.50 -7.47 -5.06
CA VAL A 132 -4.41 -6.23 -5.86
C VAL A 132 -5.70 -5.99 -6.63
N TYR A 133 -6.31 -7.03 -7.20
CA TYR A 133 -7.62 -6.92 -7.84
C TYR A 133 -8.71 -6.45 -6.86
N LYS A 134 -8.78 -7.04 -5.65
CA LYS A 134 -9.74 -6.60 -4.60
C LYS A 134 -9.52 -5.14 -4.19
N TRP A 135 -8.26 -4.72 -4.08
CA TRP A 135 -7.92 -3.32 -3.80
C TRP A 135 -8.34 -2.40 -4.94
N ALA A 136 -8.00 -2.73 -6.19
CA ALA A 136 -8.37 -1.95 -7.37
C ALA A 136 -9.89 -1.85 -7.52
N HIS A 137 -10.62 -2.93 -7.25
CA HIS A 137 -12.07 -2.92 -7.22
C HIS A 137 -12.61 -1.98 -6.13
N ASN A 138 -12.04 -1.99 -4.94
CA ASN A 138 -12.46 -1.08 -3.86
C ASN A 138 -12.20 0.39 -4.24
N GLN A 139 -11.02 0.70 -4.78
CA GLN A 139 -10.68 2.05 -5.25
C GLN A 139 -11.59 2.51 -6.39
N ALA A 140 -11.92 1.62 -7.32
CA ALA A 140 -12.86 1.90 -8.40
C ALA A 140 -14.28 2.16 -7.86
N LEU A 141 -14.72 1.47 -6.80
CA LEU A 141 -15.99 1.77 -6.12
C LEU A 141 -15.96 3.13 -5.40
N LEU A 142 -14.84 3.47 -4.75
CA LEU A 142 -14.69 4.73 -4.03
C LEU A 142 -14.62 5.95 -4.97
N ARG A 143 -13.96 5.79 -6.13
CA ARG A 143 -13.87 6.87 -7.16
C ARG A 143 -15.02 6.87 -8.15
N GLY A 144 -15.72 5.75 -8.32
CA GLY A 144 -16.83 5.58 -9.25
C GLY A 144 -18.14 6.11 -8.67
N THR A 145 -18.43 7.39 -8.92
CA THR A 145 -19.76 7.94 -8.72
C THR A 145 -20.59 7.83 -10.02
N ALA A 146 -21.79 7.26 -9.89
CA ALA A 146 -23.01 7.61 -10.64
C ALA A 146 -23.31 7.04 -12.05
N SER A 147 -22.60 6.04 -12.58
CA SER A 147 -23.10 5.35 -13.79
C SER A 147 -23.03 3.84 -13.58
N GLY A 148 -24.16 3.14 -13.75
CA GLY A 148 -24.34 1.69 -13.52
C GLY A 148 -23.56 0.77 -14.48
N GLN A 149 -22.36 1.18 -14.90
CA GLN A 149 -21.40 0.37 -15.63
C GLN A 149 -20.47 -0.34 -14.64
N GLN A 150 -19.92 -1.48 -15.05
CA GLN A 150 -18.94 -2.21 -14.24
C GLN A 150 -17.75 -1.28 -13.91
N PRO A 151 -17.25 -1.29 -12.65
CA PRO A 151 -16.15 -0.44 -12.25
C PRO A 151 -14.91 -0.78 -13.09
N ASP A 152 -14.36 0.22 -13.80
CA ASP A 152 -13.12 0.04 -14.55
C ASP A 152 -11.94 -0.01 -13.57
N VAL A 153 -11.42 -1.22 -13.37
CA VAL A 153 -10.29 -1.51 -12.48
C VAL A 153 -8.94 -1.29 -13.16
N ARG A 154 -8.90 -1.24 -14.49
CA ARG A 154 -7.66 -1.12 -15.28
C ARG A 154 -6.81 0.08 -14.88
N PRO A 155 -7.32 1.32 -14.75
CA PRO A 155 -6.48 2.48 -14.44
C PRO A 155 -5.79 2.39 -13.07
N PHE A 156 -6.34 1.61 -12.12
CA PHE A 156 -5.73 1.41 -10.80
C PHE A 156 -4.69 0.29 -10.79
N MET A 157 -4.82 -0.71 -11.68
CA MET A 157 -3.90 -1.83 -11.74
C MET A 157 -2.68 -1.55 -12.63
N VAL A 158 -2.81 -0.72 -13.67
CA VAL A 158 -1.71 -0.40 -14.59
C VAL A 158 -0.44 0.08 -13.86
N PRO A 159 -0.49 1.00 -12.86
CA PRO A 159 0.69 1.41 -12.10
C PRO A 159 1.34 0.28 -11.30
N LEU A 160 0.59 -0.79 -11.01
CA LEU A 160 1.04 -1.93 -10.21
C LEU A 160 1.56 -3.09 -11.08
N PHE A 161 1.36 -3.05 -12.40
CA PHE A 161 1.84 -4.10 -13.30
C PHE A 161 3.35 -4.37 -13.22
N PRO A 162 4.24 -3.37 -13.05
CA PRO A 162 5.67 -3.61 -12.90
C PRO A 162 6.04 -4.44 -11.66
N GLU A 163 5.23 -4.35 -10.60
CA GLU A 163 5.44 -5.08 -9.34
C GLU A 163 4.86 -6.50 -9.38
N LEU A 164 3.99 -6.79 -10.36
CA LEU A 164 3.29 -8.07 -10.48
C LEU A 164 4.00 -9.03 -11.43
N ARG A 165 4.32 -10.24 -10.96
CA ARG A 165 4.95 -11.28 -11.77
C ARG A 165 3.93 -12.20 -12.42
N PHE A 166 3.23 -11.70 -13.45
CA PHE A 166 2.22 -12.49 -14.17
C PHE A 166 2.77 -13.79 -14.80
N LEU A 167 4.07 -13.83 -15.14
CA LEU A 167 4.71 -15.03 -15.69
C LEU A 167 4.91 -16.16 -14.68
N ALA A 168 4.89 -15.85 -13.39
CA ALA A 168 5.02 -16.86 -12.33
C ALA A 168 3.69 -17.57 -12.01
N LEU A 169 2.58 -17.15 -12.64
CA LEU A 169 1.29 -17.80 -12.54
C LEU A 169 1.22 -19.05 -13.42
N THR A 170 0.43 -20.03 -13.01
CA THR A 170 0.09 -21.13 -13.93
C THR A 170 -0.90 -20.67 -14.99
N SER A 171 -0.91 -21.34 -16.14
CA SER A 171 -1.84 -21.04 -17.23
C SER A 171 -3.32 -21.12 -16.80
N LYS A 172 -3.66 -22.03 -15.89
CA LYS A 172 -5.02 -22.16 -15.33
C LYS A 172 -5.40 -20.96 -14.48
N GLU A 173 -4.53 -20.58 -13.54
CA GLU A 173 -4.76 -19.43 -12.65
C GLU A 173 -4.85 -18.12 -13.42
N PHE A 174 -4.06 -17.97 -14.49
CA PHE A 174 -4.13 -16.81 -15.36
C PHE A 174 -5.47 -16.70 -16.10
N VAL A 175 -5.98 -17.82 -16.60
CA VAL A 175 -7.26 -17.87 -17.32
C VAL A 175 -8.45 -17.63 -16.38
N GLU A 176 -8.41 -18.20 -15.17
CA GLU A 176 -9.50 -18.08 -14.19
C GLU A 176 -9.55 -16.70 -13.50
N GLY A 177 -8.41 -16.04 -13.33
CA GLY A 177 -8.35 -14.72 -12.68
C GLY A 177 -8.13 -13.58 -13.68
N PRO A 178 -6.88 -13.19 -13.97
CA PRO A 178 -6.55 -12.01 -14.77
C PRO A 178 -7.26 -11.92 -16.13
N LEU A 179 -7.41 -13.04 -16.84
CA LEU A 179 -8.08 -13.06 -18.14
C LEU A 179 -9.59 -12.78 -18.01
N ALA A 180 -10.24 -13.37 -16.99
CA ALA A 180 -11.67 -13.20 -16.73
C ALA A 180 -12.02 -11.77 -16.31
N TRP A 181 -11.09 -11.07 -15.65
CA TRP A 181 -11.30 -9.69 -15.19
C TRP A 181 -11.22 -8.64 -16.30
N ARG A 182 -10.90 -9.04 -17.55
CA ARG A 182 -10.81 -8.17 -18.74
C ARG A 182 -9.88 -6.96 -18.53
N ILE A 183 -8.84 -7.12 -17.71
CA ILE A 183 -7.85 -6.07 -17.43
C ILE A 183 -6.85 -5.86 -18.58
N PHE A 184 -6.64 -6.90 -19.39
CA PHE A 184 -5.72 -6.90 -20.52
C PHE A 184 -6.47 -6.79 -21.85
N THR A 185 -5.82 -6.18 -22.84
CA THR A 185 -6.24 -6.31 -24.24
C THR A 185 -6.01 -7.74 -24.73
N THR A 186 -6.69 -8.13 -25.80
CA THR A 186 -6.55 -9.49 -26.38
C THR A 186 -5.10 -9.77 -26.79
N ALA A 187 -4.39 -8.77 -27.33
CA ALA A 187 -2.98 -8.90 -27.69
C ALA A 187 -2.08 -9.09 -26.46
N GLU A 188 -2.28 -8.30 -25.40
CA GLU A 188 -1.51 -8.42 -24.16
C GLU A 188 -1.75 -9.77 -23.47
N ALA A 189 -3.01 -10.18 -23.34
CA ALA A 189 -3.38 -11.44 -22.73
C ALA A 189 -2.77 -12.65 -23.46
N LEU A 190 -2.81 -12.64 -24.79
CA LEU A 190 -2.20 -13.70 -25.61
C LEU A 190 -0.68 -13.73 -25.48
N ALA A 191 -0.03 -12.57 -25.45
CA ALA A 191 1.42 -12.49 -25.28
C ALA A 191 1.87 -13.02 -23.90
N ILE A 192 1.16 -12.65 -22.83
CA ILE A 192 1.45 -13.14 -21.47
C ILE A 192 1.20 -14.64 -21.39
N LEU A 193 0.05 -15.13 -21.84
CA LEU A 193 -0.28 -16.56 -21.82
C LEU A 193 0.72 -17.39 -22.65
N SER A 194 1.11 -16.89 -23.82
CA SER A 194 2.10 -17.56 -24.67
C SER A 194 3.46 -17.67 -23.97
N ASN A 195 3.87 -16.62 -23.25
CA ASN A 195 5.12 -16.63 -22.48
C ASN A 195 5.05 -17.49 -21.20
N ILE A 196 3.88 -17.67 -20.59
CA ILE A 196 3.66 -18.63 -19.50
C ILE A 196 3.82 -20.07 -19.99
N VAL A 197 3.30 -20.38 -21.19
CA VAL A 197 3.36 -21.74 -21.76
C VAL A 197 4.73 -22.04 -22.36
N LYS A 198 5.37 -21.04 -22.99
CA LYS A 198 6.70 -21.15 -23.59
C LYS A 198 7.46 -19.84 -23.38
N GLU A 199 8.43 -19.88 -22.48
CA GLU A 199 9.27 -18.72 -22.16
C GLU A 199 9.93 -18.14 -23.43
N GLY A 200 9.79 -16.83 -23.62
CA GLY A 200 10.41 -16.10 -24.74
C GLY A 200 9.77 -16.30 -26.11
N SER A 201 8.56 -16.88 -26.19
CA SER A 201 7.90 -17.13 -27.47
C SER A 201 7.33 -15.88 -28.14
N MET A 202 6.97 -14.85 -27.38
CA MET A 202 6.46 -13.58 -27.90
C MET A 202 7.13 -12.38 -27.23
N VAL A 203 7.35 -11.31 -27.98
CA VAL A 203 7.81 -10.03 -27.44
C VAL A 203 6.73 -9.52 -26.49
N MET A 204 7.12 -9.20 -25.25
CA MET A 204 6.24 -8.58 -24.27
C MET A 204 5.61 -7.31 -24.87
N PRO A 205 4.30 -7.07 -24.66
CA PRO A 205 3.69 -5.82 -25.04
C PRO A 205 4.49 -4.69 -24.40
N LYS A 206 5.04 -3.79 -25.21
CA LYS A 206 5.71 -2.59 -24.69
C LYS A 206 4.64 -1.75 -23.98
N GLU A 207 4.97 -1.23 -22.80
CA GLU A 207 4.22 -0.15 -22.18
C GLU A 207 3.94 0.88 -23.27
N SER A 208 2.66 1.16 -23.49
CA SER A 208 2.16 2.00 -24.57
C SER A 208 3.07 3.21 -24.77
N GLU A 209 3.63 3.32 -25.97
CA GLU A 209 4.26 4.53 -26.45
C GLU A 209 3.37 5.71 -26.06
N GLY A 210 3.92 6.58 -25.23
CA GLY A 210 3.29 7.85 -24.90
C GLY A 210 2.81 8.49 -26.19
N SER A 211 1.54 8.83 -26.20
CA SER A 211 0.86 9.60 -27.22
C SER A 211 1.59 10.93 -27.47
N CYS A 212 2.68 10.90 -28.23
CA CYS A 212 3.26 12.05 -28.91
C CYS A 212 2.44 12.32 -30.17
N ALA A 213 1.20 12.75 -29.95
CA ALA A 213 0.38 13.39 -30.95
C ALA A 213 -0.74 14.13 -30.22
N HIS A 214 -0.50 15.38 -29.84
CA HIS A 214 -1.47 16.45 -30.01
C HIS A 214 -0.72 17.80 -30.06
N TYR A 215 -1.17 18.61 -31.02
CA TYR A 215 -0.64 19.86 -31.54
C TYR A 215 -0.41 20.96 -30.52
#